data_AF-A0A956XMT8-F1
#
_entry.id   AF-A0A956XMT8-F1
#
_cell.length_a   1.000
_cell.length_b   1.000
_cell.length_c   1.000
_cell.angle_alpha   90.00
_cell.angle_beta   90.00
_cell.angle_gamma   90.00
#
_symmetry.space_group_name_H-M   'P 1'
#
loop_
_entity.id
_entity.type
_entity.pdbx_description
1 polymer ?
#
loop_
_entity_poly.entity_id
_entity_poly.type
_entity_poly.pdbx_seq_one_letter_code
_entity_poly.pdbx_strand_id
1 'polypeptide(L)'
;MARLRFLLLLILCVPLIRLQAQSGIYRTTFSLPGQVLTLEVLDDDLAHFKLASESQPDVPIWTSPMVAKTDYAGPSSLTITDETISTAEMRLHVDLDSLCVTVTDLTRDPELTLTTICPSLNGQAEINGLTFSQEGTTDVYGLGEQFRRRGGTDGNWIGDRRLMPNTYGNALVSFNGGNVGNAQFPIMYALGPGTDNY
;
A
#
# COMPACT_ATOMS: atom_id res chain seq x y z
N MET A 1 5.36 14.18 70.50
CA MET A 1 4.38 14.15 69.39
C MET A 1 5.01 14.84 68.19
N ALA A 2 5.54 14.11 67.22
CA ALA A 2 6.08 14.67 65.98
C ALA A 2 5.61 13.78 64.82
N ARG A 3 4.70 14.29 63.98
CA ARG A 3 4.18 13.58 62.80
C ARG A 3 5.06 13.90 61.62
N LEU A 4 5.91 12.94 61.24
CA LEU A 4 6.70 12.95 60.01
C LEU A 4 5.76 12.59 58.84
N ARG A 5 5.48 13.55 57.95
CA ARG A 5 4.67 13.32 56.75
C ARG A 5 5.60 12.86 55.62
N PHE A 6 5.47 11.60 55.22
CA PHE A 6 6.07 11.05 54.00
C PHE A 6 5.27 11.55 52.80
N LEU A 7 5.91 12.30 51.90
CA LEU A 7 5.34 12.73 50.63
C LEU A 7 5.71 11.68 49.58
N LEU A 8 4.72 10.96 49.07
CA LEU A 8 4.88 9.97 48.00
C LEU A 8 4.86 10.70 46.65
N LEU A 9 5.98 10.74 45.94
CA LEU A 9 6.02 11.24 44.55
C LEU A 9 5.50 10.15 43.60
N LEU A 10 4.34 10.40 42.99
CA LEU A 10 3.84 9.61 41.87
C LEU A 10 4.58 10.08 40.60
N ILE A 11 5.47 9.25 40.05
CA ILE A 11 6.09 9.49 38.74
C ILE A 11 5.11 8.99 37.69
N LEU A 12 4.41 9.94 37.04
CA LEU A 12 3.54 9.66 35.90
C LEU A 12 4.44 9.38 34.68
N CYS A 13 4.53 8.11 34.27
CA CYS A 13 5.21 7.70 33.04
C CYS A 13 4.27 7.96 31.86
N VAL A 14 4.33 9.16 31.27
CA VAL A 14 3.56 9.51 30.07
C VAL A 14 4.33 8.98 28.85
N PRO A 15 3.73 8.15 27.98
CA PRO A 15 4.38 7.74 26.74
C PRO A 15 4.62 8.99 25.87
N LEU A 16 5.87 9.20 25.44
CA LEU A 16 6.22 10.28 24.53
C LEU A 16 5.62 9.99 23.15
N ILE A 17 4.43 10.52 22.89
CA ILE A 17 3.91 10.66 21.53
C ILE A 17 4.66 11.84 20.89
N ARG A 18 5.54 11.55 19.92
CA ARG A 18 6.19 12.61 19.14
C ARG A 18 5.25 13.04 18.01
N LEU A 19 4.56 14.17 18.18
CA LEU A 19 3.99 14.90 17.05
C LEU A 19 5.13 15.63 16.33
N GLN A 20 5.61 15.08 15.23
CA GLN A 20 6.45 15.82 14.30
C GLN A 20 5.54 16.49 13.25
N ALA A 21 5.46 17.82 13.31
CA ALA A 21 5.05 18.59 12.15
C ALA A 21 6.20 18.52 11.13
N GLN A 22 6.18 17.52 10.26
CA GLN A 22 7.18 17.34 9.23
C GLN A 22 6.61 17.89 7.92
N SER A 23 7.14 19.03 7.47
CA SER A 23 6.87 19.49 6.11
C SER A 23 7.64 18.61 5.14
N GLY A 24 6.96 17.97 4.18
CA GLY A 24 7.58 17.15 3.14
C GLY A 24 7.27 15.66 3.24
N ILE A 25 7.59 14.94 2.17
CA ILE A 25 7.43 13.48 2.06
C ILE A 25 8.18 12.78 3.20
N TYR A 26 7.49 11.92 3.94
CA TYR A 26 8.12 11.03 4.91
C TYR A 26 8.54 9.74 4.21
N ARG A 27 9.78 9.30 4.45
CA ARG A 27 10.29 8.02 3.95
C ARG A 27 10.85 7.20 5.09
N THR A 28 10.57 5.90 5.08
CA THR A 28 11.18 4.94 6.00
C THR A 28 11.44 3.61 5.30
N THR A 29 12.19 2.73 5.96
CA THR A 29 12.52 1.41 5.43
C THR A 29 12.48 0.35 6.53
N PHE A 30 11.88 -0.79 6.20
CA PHE A 30 11.79 -1.99 7.03
C PHE A 30 12.54 -3.11 6.33
N SER A 31 13.27 -3.96 7.07
CA SER A 31 14.13 -4.98 6.47
C SER A 31 14.01 -6.31 7.17
N LEU A 32 13.93 -7.37 6.37
CA LEU A 32 14.14 -8.76 6.74
C LEU A 32 15.35 -9.30 5.97
N PRO A 33 15.92 -10.45 6.36
CA PRO A 33 16.93 -11.11 5.54
C PRO A 33 16.43 -11.32 4.10
N GLY A 34 17.11 -10.69 3.13
CA GLY A 34 16.80 -10.80 1.70
C GLY A 34 15.58 -10.01 1.22
N GLN A 35 14.98 -9.16 2.06
CA GLN A 35 13.82 -8.34 1.70
C GLN A 35 13.88 -6.97 2.37
N VAL A 36 13.59 -5.92 1.61
CA VAL A 36 13.57 -4.54 2.08
C VAL A 36 12.32 -3.86 1.54
N LEU A 37 11.49 -3.35 2.44
CA LEU A 37 10.32 -2.54 2.15
C LEU A 37 10.66 -1.08 2.41
N THR A 38 10.69 -0.25 1.37
CA THR A 38 10.74 1.21 1.47
C THR A 38 9.35 1.78 1.27
N LEU A 39 8.97 2.73 2.10
CA LEU A 39 7.66 3.39 2.11
C LEU A 39 7.87 4.90 2.06
N GLU A 40 7.13 5.57 1.17
CA GLU A 40 7.00 7.02 1.12
C GLU A 40 5.53 7.42 1.35
N VAL A 41 5.29 8.36 2.25
CA VAL A 41 3.98 9.00 2.43
C VAL A 41 4.00 10.28 1.61
N LEU A 42 3.24 10.29 0.52
CA LEU A 42 3.20 11.38 -0.45
C LEU A 42 2.12 12.42 -0.08
N ASP A 43 0.98 11.95 0.42
CA ASP A 43 -0.15 12.77 0.85
C ASP A 43 -0.89 12.08 2.01
N ASP A 44 -1.96 12.68 2.54
CA ASP A 44 -2.75 12.09 3.62
C ASP A 44 -3.42 10.75 3.22
N ASP A 45 -3.72 10.55 1.95
CA ASP A 45 -4.38 9.36 1.40
C ASP A 45 -3.51 8.58 0.40
N LEU A 46 -2.24 8.98 0.22
CA LEU A 46 -1.36 8.44 -0.81
C LEU A 46 -0.01 7.98 -0.25
N ALA A 47 0.26 6.69 -0.39
CA ALA A 47 1.55 6.08 -0.10
C ALA A 47 2.16 5.40 -1.33
N HIS A 48 3.49 5.36 -1.37
CA HIS A 48 4.28 4.73 -2.40
C HIS A 48 5.22 3.71 -1.77
N PHE A 49 5.18 2.47 -2.28
CA PHE A 49 5.90 1.34 -1.73
C PHE A 49 6.89 0.80 -2.74
N LYS A 50 8.06 0.36 -2.24
CA LYS A 50 9.05 -0.36 -3.01
C LYS A 50 9.51 -1.56 -2.22
N LEU A 51 9.45 -2.73 -2.85
CA LEU A 51 10.03 -3.96 -2.31
C LEU A 51 11.29 -4.31 -3.11
N ALA A 52 12.37 -4.62 -2.41
CA ALA A 52 13.66 -4.97 -3.01
C ALA A 52 14.32 -6.12 -2.24
N SER A 53 15.27 -6.82 -2.86
CA SER A 53 16.04 -7.89 -2.21
C SER A 53 17.16 -7.36 -1.30
N GLU A 54 17.55 -6.11 -1.49
CA GLU A 54 18.67 -5.48 -0.81
C GLU A 54 18.38 -4.01 -0.52
N SER A 55 19.04 -3.49 0.51
CA SER A 55 18.96 -2.07 0.86
C SER A 55 19.51 -1.21 -0.27
N GLN A 56 18.86 -0.08 -0.50
CA GLN A 56 19.20 0.87 -1.54
C GLN A 56 19.55 2.21 -0.88
N PRO A 57 20.28 3.11 -1.59
CA PRO A 57 20.49 4.45 -1.09
C PRO A 57 19.18 5.13 -0.70
N ASP A 58 19.22 5.99 0.31
CA ASP A 58 18.07 6.80 0.72
C ASP A 58 17.79 7.89 -0.33
N VAL A 59 17.10 7.49 -1.40
CA VAL A 59 16.66 8.34 -2.51
C VAL A 59 15.17 8.10 -2.76
N PRO A 60 14.47 9.07 -3.39
CA PRO A 60 13.09 8.88 -3.76
C PRO A 60 12.83 7.61 -4.54
N ILE A 61 11.69 6.96 -4.26
CA ILE A 61 11.27 5.80 -5.05
C ILE A 61 11.04 6.32 -6.48
N TRP A 62 11.68 5.64 -7.44
CA TRP A 62 11.57 6.02 -8.84
C TRP A 62 10.11 5.97 -9.31
N THR A 63 9.69 7.01 -10.01
CA THR A 63 8.37 7.11 -10.64
C THR A 63 8.51 7.03 -12.16
N SER A 64 7.61 6.28 -12.79
CA SER A 64 7.57 6.17 -14.25
C SER A 64 7.17 7.51 -14.88
N PRO A 65 7.65 7.83 -16.10
CA PRO A 65 7.15 8.97 -16.88
C PRO A 65 5.64 8.95 -17.14
N MET A 66 4.98 7.80 -16.93
CA MET A 66 3.53 7.66 -17.01
C MET A 66 2.78 8.27 -15.81
N VAL A 67 3.48 8.64 -14.73
CA VAL A 67 2.93 9.32 -13.56
C VAL A 67 3.18 10.82 -13.70
N ALA A 68 2.11 11.59 -13.92
CA ALA A 68 2.22 13.02 -14.22
C ALA A 68 2.52 13.88 -12.99
N LYS A 69 1.91 13.56 -11.84
CA LYS A 69 2.08 14.32 -10.59
C LYS A 69 3.21 13.71 -9.75
N THR A 70 4.20 14.52 -9.40
CA THR A 70 5.37 14.11 -8.60
C THR A 70 5.77 15.13 -7.53
N ASP A 71 5.09 16.27 -7.48
CA ASP A 71 5.38 17.43 -6.63
C ASP A 71 4.53 17.45 -5.35
N TYR A 72 4.44 16.29 -4.68
CA TYR A 72 3.62 16.16 -3.47
C TYR A 72 4.23 16.92 -2.27
N ALA A 73 3.36 17.53 -1.45
CA ALA A 73 3.76 18.31 -0.29
C ALA A 73 4.12 17.43 0.93
N GLY A 74 3.75 16.15 0.92
CA GLY A 74 3.74 15.28 2.09
C GLY A 74 2.42 15.34 2.86
N PRO A 75 2.25 14.49 3.88
CA PRO A 75 1.04 14.43 4.68
C PRO A 75 0.85 15.69 5.54
N SER A 76 -0.40 16.08 5.81
CA SER A 76 -0.72 17.26 6.63
C SER A 76 -0.45 17.03 8.12
N SER A 77 -0.52 15.77 8.55
CA SER A 77 -0.15 15.33 9.89
C SER A 77 0.52 13.96 9.83
N LEU A 78 1.39 13.67 10.80
CA LEU A 78 2.10 12.40 10.81
C LEU A 78 2.35 11.94 12.24
N THR A 79 1.89 10.73 12.56
CA THR A 79 2.20 10.02 13.80
C THR A 79 2.89 8.71 13.46
N ILE A 80 4.05 8.47 14.07
CA ILE A 80 4.90 7.31 13.76
C ILE A 80 5.18 6.53 15.05
N THR A 81 5.06 5.22 14.96
CA THR A 81 5.62 4.23 15.89
C THR A 81 6.54 3.28 15.12
N ASP A 82 7.08 2.27 15.79
CA ASP A 82 7.98 1.30 15.16
C ASP A 82 7.31 0.51 14.00
N GLU A 83 5.98 0.35 14.05
CA GLU A 83 5.23 -0.49 13.11
C GLU A 83 4.13 0.29 12.40
N THR A 84 3.81 1.50 12.84
CA THR A 84 2.62 2.22 12.37
C THR A 84 2.97 3.63 11.95
N ILE A 85 2.46 4.02 10.79
CA ILE A 85 2.54 5.37 10.24
C ILE A 85 1.11 5.83 9.99
N SER A 86 0.67 6.89 10.66
CA SER A 86 -0.68 7.44 10.50
C SER A 86 -0.60 8.88 10.00
N THR A 87 -1.36 9.19 8.97
CA THR A 87 -1.64 10.53 8.46
C THR A 87 -2.96 11.06 9.02
N ALA A 88 -3.52 12.12 8.44
CA ALA A 88 -4.87 12.56 8.77
C ALA A 88 -5.96 11.59 8.28
N GLU A 89 -5.72 10.86 7.19
CA GLU A 89 -6.76 10.07 6.48
C GLU A 89 -6.41 8.57 6.35
N MET A 90 -5.14 8.19 6.54
CA MET A 90 -4.66 6.83 6.29
C MET A 90 -3.76 6.34 7.41
N ARG A 91 -3.88 5.06 7.75
CA ARG A 91 -2.93 4.34 8.60
C ARG A 91 -2.30 3.20 7.82
N LEU A 92 -0.98 3.12 7.92
CA LEU A 92 -0.14 2.05 7.40
C LEU A 92 0.43 1.30 8.60
N HIS A 93 0.08 0.03 8.75
CA HIS A 93 0.64 -0.86 9.76
C HIS A 93 1.52 -1.91 9.07
N VAL A 94 2.79 -1.97 9.46
CA VAL A 94 3.79 -2.89 8.92
C VAL A 94 4.03 -4.01 9.91
N ASP A 95 3.74 -5.23 9.50
CA ASP A 95 4.13 -6.43 10.24
C ASP A 95 5.65 -6.66 10.07
N LEU A 96 6.41 -6.54 11.15
CA LEU A 96 7.88 -6.59 11.10
C LEU A 96 8.45 -7.99 10.83
N ASP A 97 7.64 -9.03 10.94
CA ASP A 97 8.05 -10.43 10.72
C ASP A 97 7.81 -10.88 9.27
N SER A 98 6.94 -10.17 8.53
CA SER A 98 6.55 -10.54 7.16
C SER A 98 6.69 -9.41 6.13
N LEU A 99 6.87 -8.16 6.57
CA LEU A 99 6.80 -6.95 5.76
C LEU A 99 5.44 -6.76 5.04
N CYS A 100 4.38 -7.43 5.52
CA CYS A 100 3.02 -7.12 5.09
C CYS A 100 2.61 -5.73 5.58
N VAL A 101 1.92 -4.96 4.73
CA VAL A 101 1.40 -3.64 5.07
C VAL A 101 -0.11 -3.66 5.04
N THR A 102 -0.75 -3.46 6.19
CA THR A 102 -2.19 -3.19 6.28
C THR A 102 -2.46 -1.69 6.10
N VAL A 103 -3.36 -1.37 5.18
CA VAL A 103 -3.79 0.00 4.87
C VAL A 103 -5.21 0.19 5.40
N THR A 104 -5.41 1.22 6.21
CA THR A 104 -6.70 1.56 6.82
C THR A 104 -7.06 3.01 6.51
N ASP A 105 -8.29 3.24 6.06
CA ASP A 105 -8.90 4.56 5.90
C ASP A 105 -9.48 5.02 7.26
N LEU A 106 -8.93 6.13 7.76
CA LEU A 106 -9.26 6.76 9.04
C LEU A 106 -10.44 7.73 8.94
N THR A 107 -10.90 8.05 7.73
CA THR A 107 -12.01 8.98 7.50
C THR A 107 -13.38 8.32 7.73
N ARG A 108 -13.40 7.00 7.86
CA ARG A 108 -14.61 6.18 8.05
C ARG A 108 -14.90 5.94 9.53
N ASP A 109 -16.18 5.78 9.86
CA ASP A 109 -16.65 5.38 11.18
C ASP A 109 -17.60 4.16 11.06
N PRO A 110 -17.17 2.95 11.48
CA PRO A 110 -15.84 2.62 12.00
C PRO A 110 -14.73 2.77 10.93
N GLU A 111 -13.48 2.88 11.36
CA GLU A 111 -12.30 2.87 10.47
C GLU A 111 -12.38 1.67 9.50
N LEU A 112 -12.00 1.88 8.25
CA LEU A 112 -12.15 0.89 7.19
C LEU A 112 -10.78 0.32 6.80
N THR A 113 -10.55 -0.96 7.06
CA THR A 113 -9.39 -1.67 6.50
C THR A 113 -9.61 -1.90 5.02
N LEU A 114 -8.73 -1.33 4.18
CA LEU A 114 -8.82 -1.41 2.72
C LEU A 114 -8.20 -2.71 2.20
N THR A 115 -6.95 -2.99 2.59
CA THR A 115 -6.19 -4.16 2.13
C THR A 115 -4.99 -4.40 3.03
N THR A 116 -4.48 -5.63 3.01
CA THR A 116 -3.14 -5.98 3.45
C THR A 116 -2.32 -6.41 2.24
N ILE A 117 -1.21 -5.71 1.99
CA ILE A 117 -0.31 -5.93 0.87
C ILE A 117 0.90 -6.73 1.37
N CYS A 118 1.16 -7.90 0.82
CA CYS A 118 2.26 -8.75 1.27
C CYS A 118 3.23 -9.09 0.12
N PRO A 119 4.55 -9.19 0.41
CA PRO A 119 5.49 -9.86 -0.47
C PRO A 119 5.01 -11.27 -0.83
N SER A 120 5.00 -11.60 -2.12
CA SER A 120 4.88 -12.97 -2.59
C SER A 120 6.28 -13.50 -2.91
N LEU A 121 6.61 -14.68 -2.39
CA LEU A 121 7.91 -15.32 -2.59
C LEU A 121 7.77 -16.56 -3.48
N ASN A 122 8.80 -16.84 -4.29
CA ASN A 122 8.92 -18.11 -5.00
C ASN A 122 9.48 -19.22 -4.10
N GLY A 123 9.66 -20.43 -4.65
CA GLY A 123 10.20 -21.58 -3.91
C GLY A 123 11.66 -21.43 -3.45
N GLN A 124 12.33 -20.35 -3.85
CA GLN A 124 13.71 -19.99 -3.50
C GLN A 124 13.75 -18.78 -2.54
N ALA A 125 12.61 -18.37 -1.99
CA ALA A 125 12.47 -17.20 -1.13
C ALA A 125 12.82 -15.86 -1.82
N GLU A 126 12.75 -15.80 -3.14
CA GLU A 126 12.90 -14.56 -3.90
C GLU A 126 11.54 -13.92 -4.15
N ILE A 127 11.49 -12.60 -4.14
CA ILE A 127 10.29 -11.82 -4.43
C ILE A 127 9.82 -12.12 -5.86
N ASN A 128 8.59 -12.63 -6.00
CA ASN A 128 7.97 -12.95 -7.30
C ASN A 128 6.66 -12.19 -7.56
N GLY A 129 6.23 -11.35 -6.63
CA GLY A 129 5.03 -10.53 -6.78
C GLY A 129 4.57 -9.92 -5.46
N LEU A 130 3.33 -9.46 -5.46
CA LEU A 130 2.60 -8.96 -4.30
C LEU A 130 1.25 -9.68 -4.22
N THR A 131 0.76 -9.90 -3.00
CA THR A 131 -0.62 -10.28 -2.74
C THR A 131 -1.34 -9.14 -2.04
N PHE A 132 -2.66 -9.10 -2.23
CA PHE A 132 -3.56 -8.15 -1.61
C PHE A 132 -4.67 -8.96 -0.94
N SER A 133 -4.93 -8.73 0.35
CA SER A 133 -6.11 -9.30 0.99
C SER A 133 -7.38 -8.67 0.43
N GLN A 134 -8.46 -9.43 0.38
CA GLN A 134 -9.70 -8.99 -0.26
C GLN A 134 -10.49 -8.00 0.62
N GLU A 135 -10.48 -8.19 1.94
CA GLU A 135 -11.30 -7.43 2.90
C GLU A 135 -12.76 -7.27 2.43
N GLY A 136 -13.28 -6.04 2.38
CA GLY A 136 -14.62 -5.73 1.86
C GLY A 136 -14.72 -5.64 0.34
N THR A 137 -13.62 -5.79 -0.41
CA THR A 137 -13.60 -5.67 -1.88
C THR A 137 -14.43 -6.79 -2.52
N THR A 138 -15.40 -6.41 -3.34
CA THR A 138 -16.24 -7.34 -4.11
C THR A 138 -15.88 -7.37 -5.59
N ASP A 139 -15.28 -6.30 -6.10
CA ASP A 139 -14.96 -6.15 -7.51
C ASP A 139 -13.60 -5.48 -7.72
N VAL A 140 -12.86 -5.95 -8.72
CA VAL A 140 -11.58 -5.36 -9.11
C VAL A 140 -11.59 -5.06 -10.60
N TYR A 141 -11.27 -3.83 -10.98
CA TYR A 141 -11.26 -3.36 -12.37
C TYR A 141 -9.93 -2.70 -12.74
N GLY A 142 -9.83 -2.31 -14.01
CA GLY A 142 -8.63 -1.69 -14.56
C GLY A 142 -7.67 -2.73 -15.12
N LEU A 143 -6.39 -2.58 -14.80
CA LEU A 143 -5.24 -3.28 -15.37
C LEU A 143 -5.06 -3.06 -16.88
N GLY A 144 -5.88 -2.23 -17.51
CA GLY A 144 -5.85 -1.91 -18.93
C GLY A 144 -6.93 -2.59 -19.76
N GLU A 145 -6.65 -2.81 -21.04
CA GLU A 145 -7.63 -3.33 -22.00
C GLU A 145 -7.50 -4.85 -22.14
N GLN A 146 -8.56 -5.57 -21.75
CA GLN A 146 -8.70 -6.98 -22.06
C GLN A 146 -10.16 -7.37 -22.32
N PHE A 147 -10.43 -7.90 -23.51
CA PHE A 147 -11.72 -8.48 -23.86
C PHE A 147 -11.76 -9.94 -23.43
N ARG A 148 -12.69 -10.28 -22.53
CA ARG A 148 -12.79 -11.63 -21.94
C ARG A 148 -13.89 -12.50 -22.55
N ARG A 149 -15.03 -11.90 -22.94
CA ARG A 149 -16.15 -12.61 -23.55
C ARG A 149 -16.89 -11.75 -24.57
N ARG A 150 -17.53 -12.39 -25.55
CA ARG A 150 -18.39 -11.71 -26.53
C ARG A 150 -19.69 -11.25 -25.86
N GLY A 151 -20.08 -10.00 -26.11
CA GLY A 151 -21.38 -9.46 -25.68
C GLY A 151 -21.52 -9.20 -24.17
N GLY A 152 -20.41 -9.20 -23.43
CA GLY A 152 -20.38 -8.81 -22.03
C GLY A 152 -19.41 -7.66 -21.80
N THR A 153 -19.77 -6.76 -20.89
CA THR A 153 -18.94 -5.63 -20.44
C THR A 153 -18.37 -5.84 -19.04
N ASP A 154 -18.60 -7.03 -18.47
CA ASP A 154 -18.09 -7.37 -17.15
C ASP A 154 -16.57 -7.52 -17.19
N GLY A 155 -15.89 -6.60 -16.54
CA GLY A 155 -14.44 -6.52 -16.43
C GLY A 155 -13.92 -6.88 -15.04
N ASN A 156 -14.74 -7.45 -14.16
CA ASN A 156 -14.31 -7.79 -12.81
C ASN A 156 -13.20 -8.86 -12.85
N TRP A 157 -12.12 -8.64 -12.10
CA TRP A 157 -10.97 -9.53 -11.98
C TRP A 157 -11.07 -10.52 -10.82
N ILE A 158 -12.06 -10.39 -9.93
CA ILE A 158 -12.24 -11.31 -8.80
C ILE A 158 -12.50 -12.74 -9.31
N GLY A 159 -11.68 -13.68 -8.82
CA GLY A 159 -11.72 -15.08 -9.24
C GLY A 159 -11.06 -15.35 -10.60
N ASP A 160 -10.49 -14.33 -11.23
CA ASP A 160 -9.94 -14.41 -12.57
C ASP A 160 -8.43 -14.19 -12.63
N ARG A 161 -7.83 -14.62 -13.74
CA ARG A 161 -6.40 -14.50 -13.96
C ARG A 161 -6.11 -13.86 -15.30
N ARG A 162 -5.25 -12.85 -15.28
CA ARG A 162 -4.63 -12.30 -16.49
C ARG A 162 -3.34 -13.04 -16.81
N LEU A 163 -3.25 -13.55 -18.04
CA LEU A 163 -2.06 -14.23 -18.53
C LEU A 163 -1.22 -13.29 -19.38
N MET A 164 0.10 -13.36 -19.21
CA MET A 164 1.04 -12.65 -20.08
C MET A 164 1.24 -13.49 -21.35
N PRO A 165 0.88 -12.98 -22.54
CA PRO A 165 1.04 -13.70 -23.80
C PRO A 165 2.50 -13.73 -24.28
N ASN A 166 3.36 -12.87 -23.72
CA ASN A 166 4.77 -12.77 -24.04
C ASN A 166 5.56 -12.28 -22.81
N THR A 167 6.89 -12.20 -22.93
CA THR A 167 7.81 -11.76 -21.86
C THR A 167 7.70 -10.27 -21.52
N TYR A 168 6.97 -9.48 -22.30
CA TYR A 168 6.81 -8.03 -22.13
C TYR A 168 5.44 -7.64 -21.55
N GLY A 169 4.54 -8.61 -21.36
CA GLY A 169 3.17 -8.39 -20.88
C GLY A 169 2.23 -7.84 -21.94
N ASN A 170 2.58 -6.73 -22.60
CA ASN A 170 1.72 -6.08 -23.59
C ASN A 170 1.73 -6.80 -24.94
N ALA A 171 0.54 -7.04 -25.49
CA ALA A 171 0.37 -7.54 -26.84
C ALA A 171 -0.94 -7.05 -27.42
N LEU A 172 -1.03 -6.94 -28.75
CA LEU A 172 -2.29 -6.95 -29.46
C LEU A 172 -2.61 -8.41 -29.80
N VAL A 173 -3.67 -8.96 -29.22
CA VAL A 173 -4.07 -10.34 -29.47
C VAL A 173 -5.23 -10.40 -30.45
N SER A 174 -5.27 -11.43 -31.29
CA SER A 174 -6.42 -11.66 -32.14
C SER A 174 -7.63 -12.05 -31.30
N PHE A 175 -8.76 -11.38 -31.50
CA PHE A 175 -10.03 -11.71 -30.87
C PHE A 175 -11.20 -11.35 -31.81
N ASN A 176 -12.03 -12.35 -32.14
CA ASN A 176 -13.20 -12.23 -33.01
C ASN A 176 -12.95 -11.49 -34.35
N GLY A 177 -11.82 -11.76 -35.00
CA GLY A 177 -11.48 -11.18 -36.31
C GLY A 177 -10.92 -9.76 -36.26
N GLY A 178 -10.80 -9.16 -35.08
CA GLY A 178 -9.99 -7.97 -34.84
C GLY A 178 -8.69 -8.31 -34.12
N ASN A 179 -7.72 -7.40 -34.15
CA ASN A 179 -6.59 -7.40 -33.22
C ASN A 179 -6.97 -6.44 -32.09
N VAL A 180 -7.40 -6.99 -30.96
CA VAL A 180 -7.85 -6.20 -29.80
C VAL A 180 -7.24 -6.76 -28.53
N GLY A 181 -6.93 -5.86 -27.59
CA GLY A 181 -6.66 -6.23 -26.21
C GLY A 181 -5.32 -6.90 -25.90
N ASN A 182 -5.12 -6.98 -24.58
CA ASN A 182 -3.91 -7.18 -23.79
C ASN A 182 -2.90 -6.03 -23.76
N ALA A 183 -3.39 -4.80 -23.92
CA ALA A 183 -2.70 -3.62 -23.40
C ALA A 183 -2.85 -3.61 -21.86
N GLN A 184 -1.74 -3.77 -21.15
CA GLN A 184 -1.65 -3.72 -19.71
C GLN A 184 -1.21 -2.32 -19.27
N PHE A 185 -2.01 -1.74 -18.39
CA PHE A 185 -1.70 -0.53 -17.65
C PHE A 185 -1.86 -0.90 -16.18
N PRO A 186 -0.80 -0.93 -15.35
CA PRO A 186 -0.83 -1.50 -14.00
C PRO A 186 -1.51 -0.56 -13.00
N ILE A 187 -2.77 -0.21 -13.29
CA ILE A 187 -3.64 0.60 -12.46
C ILE A 187 -4.83 -0.28 -12.13
N MET A 188 -4.95 -0.65 -10.86
CA MET A 188 -6.03 -1.47 -10.34
C MET A 188 -6.98 -0.55 -9.56
N TYR A 189 -8.28 -0.81 -9.67
CA TYR A 189 -9.31 -0.17 -8.85
C TYR A 189 -10.05 -1.27 -8.09
N ALA A 190 -10.07 -1.19 -6.76
CA ALA A 190 -10.77 -2.12 -5.88
C ALA A 190 -12.06 -1.48 -5.37
N LEU A 191 -13.19 -2.14 -5.57
CA LEU A 191 -14.51 -1.66 -5.16
C LEU A 191 -15.14 -2.62 -4.14
N GLY A 192 -15.62 -2.06 -3.03
CA GLY A 192 -16.47 -2.71 -2.06
C GLY A 192 -17.85 -2.02 -1.94
N PRO A 193 -18.63 -2.34 -0.90
CA PRO A 193 -19.95 -1.76 -0.68
C PRO A 193 -19.92 -0.23 -0.60
N GLY A 194 -20.87 0.43 -1.27
CA GLY A 194 -21.01 1.89 -1.19
C GLY A 194 -19.80 2.63 -1.78
N THR A 195 -18.99 3.25 -0.92
CA THR A 195 -17.77 4.01 -1.27
C THR A 195 -16.52 3.40 -0.62
N ASP A 196 -16.57 2.12 -0.29
CA ASP A 196 -15.46 1.38 0.31
C ASP A 196 -14.52 0.92 -0.80
N ASN A 197 -13.78 1.86 -1.38
CA ASN A 197 -12.96 1.67 -2.58
C ASN A 197 -11.56 2.26 -2.44
N TYR A 198 -10.59 1.72 -3.18
CA TYR A 198 -9.22 2.23 -3.27
C TYR A 198 -8.54 1.88 -4.61
#